data_AF-A0A9W6KV71-F1
#
_entry.id   AF-A0A9W6KV71-F1
#
_cell.length_a   1.000
_cell.length_b   1.000
_cell.length_c   1.000
_cell.angle_alpha   90.00
_cell.angle_beta   90.00
_cell.angle_gamma   90.00
#
_symmetry.space_group_name_H-M   'P 1'
#
loop_
_entity.id
_entity.type
_entity.pdbx_description
1 polymer ?
#
loop_
_entity_poly.entity_id
_entity_poly.type
_entity_poly.pdbx_seq_one_letter_code
_entity_poly.pdbx_strand_id
1 'polypeptide(L)'
;MDTSTVIAATRLKAPELLAVVADSVRWRLLAHLADGGTRCVCDLQPVAGVAANLLSYHLRVLREAGLVPTTAALRQLLAPA
;
A
#
# COMPACT_ATOMS: atom_id res chain seq x y z
N MET A 1 -30.64 -17.00 27.73
CA MET A 1 -29.17 -16.97 27.62
C MET A 1 -28.80 -15.56 27.23
N ASP A 2 -28.59 -14.69 28.22
CA ASP A 2 -28.18 -13.31 28.00
C ASP A 2 -26.67 -13.26 27.79
N THR A 3 -26.25 -13.17 26.54
CA THR A 3 -24.83 -12.94 26.20
C THR A 3 -24.67 -11.46 25.94
N SER A 4 -24.48 -10.67 27.00
CA SER A 4 -24.16 -9.26 26.88
C SER A 4 -22.64 -9.09 26.78
N THR A 5 -22.17 -8.59 25.64
CA THR A 5 -20.76 -8.28 25.41
C THR A 5 -20.52 -6.80 25.67
N VAL A 6 -19.64 -6.49 26.63
CA VAL A 6 -19.14 -5.12 26.85
C VAL A 6 -17.97 -4.87 25.89
N ILE A 7 -18.20 -4.05 24.86
CA ILE A 7 -17.13 -3.66 23.91
C ILE A 7 -16.51 -2.34 24.38
N ALA A 8 -15.30 -2.40 24.95
CA ALA A 8 -14.47 -1.22 25.14
C ALA A 8 -13.63 -0.98 23.88
N ALA A 9 -14.21 -0.37 22.85
CA ALA A 9 -13.49 -0.07 21.61
C ALA A 9 -12.76 1.27 21.72
N THR A 10 -11.44 1.25 21.50
CA THR A 10 -10.62 2.47 21.35
C THR A 10 -10.87 3.10 19.99
N ARG A 11 -10.98 4.44 19.96
CA ARG A 11 -11.16 5.20 18.71
C ARG A 11 -9.82 5.26 17.96
N LEU A 12 -9.74 4.58 16.82
CA LEU A 12 -8.55 4.59 15.97
C LEU A 12 -8.43 5.94 15.23
N LYS A 13 -7.24 6.54 15.23
CA LYS A 13 -6.89 7.69 14.40
C LYS A 13 -5.70 7.33 13.51
N ALA A 14 -5.99 6.81 12.32
CA ALA A 14 -5.11 6.81 11.15
C ALA A 14 -5.89 6.41 9.87
N PRO A 15 -7.00 7.11 9.52
CA PRO A 15 -7.91 6.63 8.49
C PRO A 15 -7.28 6.56 7.09
N GLU A 16 -6.39 7.49 6.76
CA GLU A 16 -5.89 7.66 5.38
C GLU A 16 -4.94 6.54 4.96
N LEU A 17 -3.91 6.26 5.76
CA LEU A 17 -2.98 5.18 5.47
C LEU A 17 -3.69 3.81 5.50
N LEU A 18 -4.58 3.60 6.46
CA LEU A 18 -5.39 2.36 6.55
C LEU A 18 -6.28 2.19 5.31
N ALA A 19 -6.94 3.24 4.84
CA ALA A 19 -7.75 3.19 3.63
C ALA A 19 -6.90 2.83 2.38
N VAL A 20 -5.65 3.29 2.35
CA VAL A 20 -4.70 2.91 1.30
C VAL A 20 -4.33 1.43 1.44
N VAL A 21 -3.82 0.97 2.58
CA VAL A 21 -3.29 -0.42 2.67
C VAL A 21 -4.37 -1.50 2.73
N ALA A 22 -5.62 -1.18 3.08
CA ALA A 22 -6.70 -2.15 3.22
C ALA A 22 -7.23 -2.74 1.89
N ASP A 23 -6.84 -2.18 0.74
CA ASP A 23 -7.20 -2.74 -0.56
C ASP A 23 -6.36 -3.97 -0.91
N SER A 24 -7.02 -5.04 -1.32
CA SER A 24 -6.34 -6.33 -1.55
C SER A 24 -5.26 -6.27 -2.64
N VAL A 25 -5.44 -5.46 -3.68
CA VAL A 25 -4.45 -5.30 -4.77
C VAL A 25 -3.24 -4.57 -4.24
N ARG A 26 -3.45 -3.46 -3.52
CA ARG A 26 -2.38 -2.68 -2.90
C ARG A 26 -1.62 -3.51 -1.87
N TRP A 27 -2.30 -4.31 -1.06
CA TRP A 27 -1.66 -5.21 -0.11
C TRP A 27 -0.78 -6.26 -0.79
N ARG A 28 -1.25 -6.90 -1.87
CA ARG A 28 -0.44 -7.85 -2.66
C ARG A 28 0.80 -7.20 -3.26
N LEU A 29 0.65 -6.00 -3.81
CA LEU A 29 1.77 -5.24 -4.37
C LEU A 29 2.80 -4.89 -3.29
N LEU A 30 2.35 -4.40 -2.13
CA LEU A 30 3.23 -4.07 -1.00
C LEU A 30 3.95 -5.30 -0.47
N ALA A 31 3.25 -6.43 -0.30
CA ALA A 31 3.86 -7.69 0.13
C ALA A 31 4.93 -8.17 -0.86
N HIS A 32 4.67 -8.05 -2.17
CA HIS A 32 5.63 -8.43 -3.20
C HIS A 32 6.85 -7.47 -3.28
N LEU A 33 6.65 -6.20 -2.91
CA LEU A 33 7.72 -5.19 -2.89
C LEU A 33 8.48 -5.14 -1.55
N ALA A 34 8.04 -5.88 -0.52
CA ALA A 34 8.59 -5.82 0.83
C ALA A 34 10.06 -6.28 0.90
N ASP A 35 10.47 -7.20 0.01
CA ASP A 35 11.86 -7.66 -0.10
C ASP A 35 12.80 -6.60 -0.69
N GLY A 36 12.25 -5.46 -1.14
CA GLY A 36 12.98 -4.33 -1.67
C GLY A 36 13.46 -4.50 -3.11
N GLY A 37 14.21 -3.49 -3.56
CA GLY A 37 14.73 -3.39 -4.91
C GLY A 37 13.76 -2.76 -5.92
N THR A 38 14.29 -2.50 -7.11
CA THR A 38 13.51 -1.95 -8.23
C THR A 38 12.82 -3.08 -8.99
N ARG A 39 11.54 -2.90 -9.32
CA ARG A 39 10.76 -3.80 -10.16
C ARG A 39 10.17 -3.04 -11.34
N CYS A 40 10.11 -3.69 -12.50
CA CYS A 40 9.41 -3.14 -13.64
C CYS A 40 7.90 -3.25 -13.42
N VAL A 41 7.12 -2.36 -14.02
CA VAL A 41 5.65 -2.45 -13.98
C VAL A 41 5.14 -3.76 -14.61
N CYS A 42 5.86 -4.28 -15.61
CA CYS A 42 5.55 -5.54 -16.26
C CYS A 42 5.65 -6.73 -15.29
N ASP A 43 6.56 -6.67 -14.31
CA ASP A 43 6.73 -7.71 -13.29
C ASP A 43 5.61 -7.65 -12.24
N LEU A 44 5.04 -6.45 -12.02
CA LEU A 44 3.97 -6.23 -11.05
C LEU A 44 2.58 -6.59 -11.59
N GLN A 45 2.41 -6.60 -12.90
CA GLN A 45 1.13 -6.91 -13.54
C GLN A 45 0.60 -8.33 -13.22
N PRO A 46 1.40 -9.42 -13.31
CA PRO A 46 0.93 -10.74 -12.91
C PRO A 46 0.60 -10.84 -11.41
N VAL A 47 1.30 -10.08 -10.56
CA VAL A 47 1.06 -10.05 -9.10
C VAL A 47 -0.25 -9.36 -8.74
N ALA A 48 -0.56 -8.26 -9.43
CA ALA A 48 -1.73 -7.47 -9.15
C ALA A 48 -3.04 -8.20 -9.52
N GLY A 49 -3.01 -8.98 -10.60
CA GLY A 49 -4.17 -9.72 -11.10
C GLY A 49 -5.28 -8.81 -11.66
N VAL A 50 -4.91 -7.62 -12.14
CA VAL A 50 -5.83 -6.60 -12.67
C VAL A 50 -5.36 -6.07 -14.01
N ALA A 51 -6.25 -5.39 -14.73
CA ALA A 51 -5.91 -4.70 -15.97
C ALA A 51 -4.85 -3.60 -15.76
N ALA A 52 -4.07 -3.30 -16.81
CA ALA A 52 -2.94 -2.37 -16.75
C ALA A 52 -3.33 -0.93 -16.34
N ASN A 53 -4.51 -0.48 -16.76
CA ASN A 53 -5.05 0.83 -16.37
C ASN A 53 -5.30 0.91 -14.85
N LEU A 54 -5.87 -0.15 -14.28
CA LEU A 54 -6.18 -0.23 -12.85
C LEU A 54 -4.91 -0.41 -12.03
N LEU A 55 -3.95 -1.22 -12.49
CA LEU A 55 -2.62 -1.31 -11.89
C LEU A 55 -1.96 0.07 -11.77
N SER A 56 -2.00 0.86 -12.85
CA SER A 56 -1.42 2.22 -12.86
C SER A 56 -2.08 3.13 -11.82
N TYR A 57 -3.41 3.01 -11.65
CA TYR A 57 -4.15 3.70 -10.60
C TYR A 57 -3.69 3.28 -9.20
N HIS A 58 -3.60 1.97 -8.90
CA HIS A 58 -3.15 1.50 -7.59
C HIS A 58 -1.71 1.96 -7.28
N LEU A 59 -0.81 1.90 -8.25
CA LEU A 59 0.58 2.37 -8.07
C LEU A 59 0.65 3.89 -7.88
N ARG A 60 -0.26 4.66 -8.47
CA ARG A 60 -0.36 6.10 -8.23
C ARG A 60 -0.81 6.39 -6.79
N VAL A 61 -1.85 5.71 -6.32
CA VAL A 61 -2.35 5.85 -4.93
C VAL A 61 -1.25 5.50 -3.92
N LEU A 62 -0.52 4.40 -4.16
CA LEU A 62 0.60 3.99 -3.30
C LEU A 62 1.74 5.02 -3.30
N ARG A 63 2.01 5.67 -4.43
CA ARG A 63 3.01 6.75 -4.56
C ARG A 63 2.59 8.00 -3.79
N GLU A 64 1.35 8.44 -3.96
CA GLU A 64 0.79 9.62 -3.28
C GLU A 64 0.77 9.41 -1.75
N ALA A 65 0.60 8.16 -1.29
CA ALA A 65 0.70 7.78 0.11
C ALA A 65 2.15 7.59 0.62
N GLY A 66 3.17 7.74 -0.24
CA GLY A 66 4.58 7.57 0.11
C GLY A 66 5.04 6.11 0.32
N LEU A 67 4.24 5.12 -0.07
CA LEU A 67 4.52 3.70 0.17
C LEU A 67 5.36 3.03 -0.91
N VAL A 68 5.34 3.55 -2.14
CA VAL A 68 6.12 3.03 -3.27
C VAL A 68 6.82 4.19 -3.97
N PRO A 69 8.06 4.54 -3.59
CA PRO A 69 8.80 5.61 -4.26
C PRO A 69 9.22 5.19 -5.67
N THR A 70 9.35 6.17 -6.58
CA THR A 70 9.96 5.94 -7.90
C THR A 70 11.47 6.11 -7.80
N THR A 71 12.22 5.46 -8.71
CA THR A 71 13.69 5.60 -8.79
C THR A 71 14.16 7.05 -8.99
N ALA A 72 13.31 7.92 -9.57
CA ALA A 72 13.58 9.36 -9.65
C ALA A 72 13.55 10.07 -8.27
N ALA A 73 12.81 9.53 -7.31
CA ALA A 73 12.63 10.08 -5.96
C ALA A 73 13.56 9.43 -4.89
N LEU A 74 14.28 8.35 -5.23
CA LEU A 74 15.20 7.69 -4.28
C LEU A 74 16.36 8.61 -3.85
N ARG A 75 16.65 9.66 -4.62
CA ARG A 75 17.66 10.68 -4.31
C ARG A 75 17.24 11.64 -3.19
N GLN A 76 15.95 11.69 -2.82
CA GLN A 76 15.42 12.72 -1.91
C GLN A 76 14.97 12.20 -0.54
N LEU A 77 14.80 10.88 -0.38
CA LEU A 77 14.39 10.26 0.90
C LEU A 77 15.56 9.66 1.72
N LEU A 78 16.78 9.62 1.17
CA LEU A 78 18.01 9.15 1.82
C LEU A 78 18.92 10.30 2.30
N ALA A 79 18.38 11.51 2.48
CA ALA A 79 19.09 12.58 3.18
C ALA A 79 18.86 12.39 4.69
N PRO A 80 19.89 12.04 5.50
CA PRO A 80 19.75 12.04 6.95
C PRO A 80 19.52 13.48 7.44
N ALA A 81 18.59 13.64 8.39
CA ALA A 81 18.50 14.84 9.22
C ALA A 81 19.73 14.94 10.14
#